data_AF-A0A7U9T8V3-F1
#
_entry.id   AF-A0A7U9T8V3-F1
#
_cell.length_a   1.000
_cell.length_b   1.000
_cell.length_c   1.000
_cell.angle_alpha   90.00
_cell.angle_beta   90.00
_cell.angle_gamma   90.00
#
_symmetry.space_group_name_H-M   'P 1'
#
loop_
_entity.id
_entity.type
_entity.pdbx_description
1 polymer ?
#
loop_
_entity_poly.entity_id
_entity_poly.type
_entity_poly.pdbx_seq_one_letter_code
_entity_poly.pdbx_strand_id
1 'polypeptide(L)' 'MECAIRKWKLEDAWNLSQMLNNKKILDNLRDGLPYPSCRVLEKSGFILEGTLRSNAVKNGKILDMKMYAKIK' A
#
# COMPACT_ATOMS: atom_id res chain seq x y z
N MET A 1 -15.20 23.27 9.06
CA MET A 1 -14.62 22.55 7.90
C MET A 1 -14.93 21.08 8.11
N GLU A 2 -15.91 20.55 7.38
CA GLU A 2 -16.32 19.15 7.52
C GLU A 2 -15.40 18.26 6.67
N CYS A 3 -14.45 17.60 7.31
CA CYS A 3 -13.65 16.56 6.66
C CYS A 3 -14.36 15.22 6.79
N ALA A 4 -14.99 14.74 5.71
CA ALA A 4 -15.61 13.42 5.66
C ALA A 4 -14.75 12.44 4.84
N ILE A 5 -14.34 11.32 5.44
CA ILE A 5 -13.60 10.27 4.76
C ILE A 5 -14.59 9.38 4.00
N ARG A 6 -14.52 9.41 2.65
CA ARG A 6 -15.33 8.53 1.80
C ARG A 6 -14.76 7.11 1.74
N LYS A 7 -15.61 6.14 1.37
CA LYS A 7 -15.17 4.77 1.07
C LYS A 7 -14.24 4.75 -0.17
N TRP A 8 -13.31 3.80 -0.17
CA TRP A 8 -12.38 3.54 -1.27
C TRP A 8 -13.11 3.11 -2.55
N LYS A 9 -12.68 3.65 -3.69
CA LYS A 9 -13.12 3.25 -5.04
C LYS A 9 -11.97 2.56 -5.78
N LEU A 10 -12.27 1.79 -6.82
CA LEU A 10 -11.26 1.13 -7.66
C LEU A 10 -10.34 2.14 -8.36
N GLU A 11 -10.88 3.29 -8.77
CA GLU A 11 -10.12 4.39 -9.40
C GLU A 11 -8.99 4.90 -8.49
N ASP A 12 -9.18 4.86 -7.17
CA ASP A 12 -8.19 5.33 -6.19
C ASP A 12 -6.96 4.45 -6.14
N ALA A 13 -7.04 3.20 -6.64
CA ALA A 13 -5.95 2.25 -6.61
C ALA A 13 -4.71 2.78 -7.34
N TRP A 14 -4.92 3.51 -8.45
CA TRP A 14 -3.81 4.08 -9.20
C TRP A 14 -3.10 5.18 -8.40
N ASN A 15 -3.85 6.15 -7.86
CA ASN A 15 -3.30 7.20 -7.01
C ASN A 15 -2.63 6.62 -5.75
N LEU A 16 -3.24 5.60 -5.15
CA LEU A 16 -2.68 4.88 -4.01
C LEU A 16 -1.35 4.23 -4.38
N SER A 17 -1.26 3.56 -5.54
CA SER A 17 -0.01 2.94 -5.99
C SER A 17 1.12 3.96 -6.19
N GLN A 18 0.80 5.14 -6.72
CA GLN A 18 1.78 6.21 -6.92
C GLN A 18 2.29 6.76 -5.57
N MET A 19 1.40 6.94 -4.59
CA MET A 19 1.79 7.36 -3.24
C MET A 19 2.64 6.31 -2.52
N LEU A 20 2.34 5.03 -2.72
CA LEU A 20 3.08 3.93 -2.10
C LEU A 20 4.47 3.69 -2.71
N ASN A 21 4.72 4.21 -3.92
CA ASN A 21 6.05 4.19 -4.52
C ASN A 21 7.03 5.17 -3.84
N ASN A 22 6.57 5.98 -2.90
CA ASN A 22 7.42 6.87 -2.11
C ASN A 22 7.80 6.23 -0.78
N LYS A 23 9.08 5.84 -0.65
CA LYS A 23 9.64 5.27 0.58
C LYS A 23 9.40 6.12 1.82
N LYS A 24 9.46 7.45 1.74
CA LYS A 24 9.20 8.33 2.89
C LYS A 24 7.75 8.23 3.39
N ILE A 25 6.79 8.06 2.47
CA ILE A 25 5.37 7.86 2.85
C ILE A 25 5.22 6.48 3.47
N LEU A 26 5.84 5.47 2.87
CA LEU A 26 5.80 4.09 3.32
C LEU A 26 6.35 3.92 4.74
N ASP A 27 7.49 4.57 5.03
CA ASP A 27 8.16 4.56 6.34
C ASP A 27 7.28 5.18 7.46
N ASN A 28 6.24 5.98 7.10
CA ASN A 28 5.33 6.64 8.03
C ASN A 28 3.93 6.01 8.13
N LEU A 29 3.58 5.02 7.30
CA LEU A 29 2.27 4.32 7.40
C LEU A 29 2.19 3.53 8.70
N ARG A 30 1.07 3.52 9.43
CA ARG A 30 0.93 2.87 10.76
C ARG A 30 0.73 1.34 10.72
N ASP A 31 0.26 0.80 9.61
CA ASP A 31 0.21 -0.63 9.31
C ASP A 31 0.90 -0.87 7.96
N GLY A 32 1.51 -2.04 7.72
CA GLY A 32 1.79 -2.45 6.35
C GLY A 32 0.48 -2.41 5.55
N LEU A 33 0.54 -2.22 4.23
CA LEU A 33 -0.62 -2.01 3.35
C LEU A 33 -1.91 -2.62 3.91
N PRO A 34 -2.87 -1.81 4.41
CA PRO A 34 -3.99 -2.34 5.17
C PRO A 34 -4.76 -3.37 4.34
N TYR A 35 -5.29 -4.40 4.97
CA TYR A 35 -5.95 -5.56 4.33
C TYR A 35 -7.03 -5.25 3.24
N PRO A 36 -7.65 -4.04 3.15
CA PRO A 36 -8.46 -3.65 1.97
C PRO A 36 -7.64 -3.23 0.73
N SER A 37 -6.46 -2.65 0.93
CA SER A 37 -5.63 -2.05 -0.14
C SER A 37 -5.00 -3.10 -1.05
N CYS A 38 -4.56 -4.25 -0.52
CA CYS A 38 -4.05 -5.37 -1.32
C CYS A 38 -5.10 -5.89 -2.32
N ARG A 39 -6.34 -6.09 -1.85
CA ARG A 39 -7.44 -6.56 -2.71
C ARG A 39 -7.82 -5.53 -3.78
N VAL A 40 -7.70 -4.24 -3.46
CA VAL A 40 -7.94 -3.15 -4.43
C VAL A 40 -6.84 -3.11 -5.48
N LEU A 41 -5.57 -3.27 -5.09
CA LEU A 41 -4.43 -3.37 -6.01
C LEU A 41 -4.59 -4.56 -6.97
N GLU A 42 -4.91 -5.74 -6.44
CA GLU A 42 -5.16 -6.95 -7.25
C GLU A 42 -6.31 -6.75 -8.23
N LYS A 43 -7.45 -6.19 -7.79
CA LYS A 43 -8.57 -5.87 -8.68
C LYS A 43 -8.25 -4.81 -9.73
N SER A 44 -7.23 -3.98 -9.49
CA SER A 44 -6.81 -2.91 -10.41
C SER A 44 -5.71 -3.34 -11.37
N GLY A 45 -5.38 -4.64 -11.37
CA GLY A 45 -4.41 -5.26 -12.26
C GLY A 45 -2.96 -5.17 -11.77
N PHE A 46 -2.74 -4.91 -10.48
CA PHE A 46 -1.41 -5.07 -9.88
C PHE A 46 -1.20 -6.52 -9.48
N ILE A 47 -0.01 -7.03 -9.75
CA ILE A 47 0.42 -8.39 -9.43
C ILE A 47 1.38 -8.30 -8.23
N LEU A 48 1.21 -9.22 -7.28
CA LEU A 48 2.16 -9.38 -6.17
C LEU A 48 3.46 -9.97 -6.73
N GLU A 49 4.54 -9.19 -6.73
CA GLU A 49 5.85 -9.65 -7.21
C GLU A 49 6.66 -10.33 -6.11
N GLY A 50 6.43 -9.98 -4.84
CA GLY A 50 7.18 -10.58 -3.75
C GLY A 50 6.79 -10.06 -2.37
N THR A 51 7.26 -10.78 -1.35
CA THR A 51 7.20 -10.33 0.04
C THR A 51 8.62 -10.09 0.54
N LEU A 52 8.94 -8.83 0.80
CA LEU A 52 10.20 -8.38 1.37
C LEU A 52 10.15 -8.62 2.89
N ARG A 53 10.83 -9.66 3.34
CA ARG A 53 10.87 -10.02 4.76
C ARG A 53 11.74 -9.07 5.54
N SER A 54 11.29 -8.67 6.71
CA SER A 54 12.04 -7.82 7.65
C SER A 54 12.56 -6.50 7.07
N ASN A 55 11.92 -5.97 6.03
CA ASN A 55 12.44 -4.86 5.25
C ASN A 55 11.96 -3.48 5.74
N ALA A 56 11.09 -3.44 6.75
CA ALA A 56 10.66 -2.20 7.40
C ALA A 56 10.78 -2.31 8.91
N VAL A 57 11.28 -1.26 9.56
CA VAL A 57 11.24 -1.10 11.01
C VAL A 57 10.23 -0.01 11.32
N LYS A 58 9.19 -0.33 12.08
CA LYS A 58 8.21 0.65 12.53
C LYS A 58 7.82 0.45 13.99
N ASN A 59 7.85 1.53 14.77
CA ASN A 59 7.62 1.50 16.21
C ASN A 59 8.49 0.42 16.90
N GLY A 60 9.74 0.26 16.45
CA GLY A 60 10.67 -0.76 16.96
C GLY A 60 10.39 -2.19 16.51
N LYS A 61 9.33 -2.44 15.71
CA LYS A 61 9.00 -3.76 15.17
C LYS A 61 9.47 -3.89 13.73
N ILE A 62 10.12 -5.01 13.46
CA ILE A 62 10.48 -5.44 12.11
C ILE A 62 9.23 -6.01 11.44
N LEU A 63 8.95 -5.58 10.20
CA LEU A 63 7.76 -5.89 9.44
C LEU A 63 8.13 -6.40 8.04
N ASP A 64 7.33 -7.35 7.57
CA ASP A 64 7.35 -7.79 6.18
C ASP A 64 6.51 -6.86 5.30
N MET A 65 6.94 -6.65 4.06
CA MET A 65 6.24 -5.80 3.09
C MET A 65 5.89 -6.59 1.83
N LYS A 66 4.70 -6.37 1.28
CA LYS A 66 4.29 -6.93 -0.01
C LYS A 66 4.57 -5.91 -1.11
N MET A 67 5.27 -6.34 -2.15
CA MET A 67 5.60 -5.54 -3.32
C MET A 67 4.65 -5.89 -4.46
N TYR A 68 3.92 -4.89 -4.95
CA TYR A 68 2.98 -5.03 -6.05
C TYR A 68 3.47 -4.20 -7.24
N ALA A 69 3.43 -4.78 -8.44
CA ALA A 69 3.74 -4.09 -9.68
C ALA A 69 2.62 -4.28 -10.70
N LYS A 70 2.45 -3.31 -11.60
CA LYS A 70 1.55 -3.45 -12.75
C LYS A 70 2.42 -3.71 -13.97
N ILE A 71 2.43 -4.95 -14.43
CA ILE A 71 3.10 -5.32 -15.68
C ILE A 71 2.26 -4.73 -16.81
N LYS A 72 2.90 -3.94 -17.67
CA LYS A 72 2.27 -3.19 -18.76
C LYS A 72 2.25 -4.00 -20.04
#